data_AF-A0AAV0J455-F1
#
_entry.id   AF-A0AAV0J455-F1
#
_cell.length_a   1.000
_cell.length_b   1.000
_cell.length_c   1.000
_cell.angle_alpha   90.00
_cell.angle_beta   90.00
_cell.angle_gamma   90.00
#
_symmetry.space_group_name_H-M   'P 1'
#
loop_
_entity.id
_entity.type
_entity.pdbx_description
1 polymer ?
#
loop_
_entity_poly.entity_id
_entity_poly.type
_entity_poly.pdbx_seq_one_letter_code
_entity_poly.pdbx_strand_id
1 'polypeptide(L)'
;MSVQNIIEAVNHNNNQASTTKLPLEFQVSFNDQTNNDFNTLFRSLPAHRHDNYFAAGVPGSFYGRLFPTSSLHLGSISSSLHWISRVPGELTAAGRRDSIQCTGLDEDVARAYSGQFTRDMEAFFDARAEELVSGGLLAISALCLPAGAVLAQTGLGMIFDLLGACLVDLAELVCQTFTVFFMDELQTFTLTYYIMILSNPNGFNLIH
;
A
#
# COMPACT_ATOMS: atom_id res chain seq x y z
N MET A 1 -8.10 8.31 -5.62
CA MET A 1 -8.46 9.74 -5.79
C MET A 1 -7.74 10.27 -7.03
N SER A 2 -8.39 11.03 -7.92
CA SER A 2 -7.74 11.57 -9.11
C SER A 2 -6.95 12.83 -8.77
N VAL A 3 -5.76 12.99 -9.36
CA VAL A 3 -4.93 14.21 -9.27
C VAL A 3 -5.74 15.45 -9.68
N GLN A 4 -6.56 15.31 -10.71
CA GLN A 4 -7.40 16.39 -11.22
C GLN A 4 -8.37 16.91 -10.15
N ASN A 5 -9.02 16.01 -9.40
CA ASN A 5 -9.98 16.38 -8.36
C ASN A 5 -9.30 17.18 -7.22
N ILE A 6 -8.06 16.82 -6.88
CA ILE A 6 -7.28 17.53 -5.85
C ILE A 6 -6.96 18.94 -6.32
N ILE A 7 -6.44 19.08 -7.55
CA ILE A 7 -6.09 20.38 -8.15
C ILE A 7 -7.32 21.28 -8.24
N GLU A 8 -8.45 20.74 -8.71
CA GLU A 8 -9.72 21.47 -8.80
C GLU A 8 -10.21 21.95 -7.44
N ALA A 9 -10.14 21.12 -6.40
CA ALA A 9 -10.53 21.49 -5.04
C ALA A 9 -9.64 22.60 -4.47
N VAL A 10 -8.31 22.52 -4.67
CA VAL A 10 -7.37 23.55 -4.21
C VAL A 10 -7.62 24.87 -4.94
N ASN A 11 -7.78 24.83 -6.26
CA ASN A 11 -8.09 26.02 -7.05
C ASN A 11 -9.42 26.66 -6.65
N HIS A 12 -10.45 25.84 -6.38
CA HIS A 12 -11.74 26.33 -5.90
C HIS A 12 -11.61 27.08 -4.58
N ASN A 13 -10.90 26.50 -3.60
CA ASN A 13 -10.68 27.12 -2.31
C ASN A 13 -9.85 28.41 -2.41
N ASN A 14 -8.80 28.43 -3.25
CA ASN A 14 -7.99 29.63 -3.48
C ASN A 14 -8.84 30.78 -4.07
N ASN A 15 -9.70 30.46 -5.03
CA ASN A 15 -10.60 31.43 -5.67
C ASN A 15 -11.65 32.01 -4.71
N GLN A 16 -12.03 31.28 -3.66
CA GLN A 16 -12.93 31.79 -2.62
C GLN A 16 -12.20 32.64 -1.58
N ALA A 17 -10.96 32.29 -1.25
CA ALA A 17 -10.20 32.93 -0.17
C ALA A 17 -9.51 34.24 -0.60
N SER A 18 -9.14 34.38 -1.87
CA SER A 18 -8.25 35.46 -2.33
C SER A 18 -8.90 36.41 -3.33
N THR A 19 -8.80 37.72 -3.10
CA THR A 19 -9.25 38.77 -4.04
C THR A 19 -8.31 38.95 -5.23
N THR A 20 -7.09 38.42 -5.16
CA THR A 20 -6.08 38.42 -6.24
C THR A 20 -5.88 36.99 -6.77
N LYS A 21 -6.31 36.76 -8.02
CA LYS A 21 -6.31 35.45 -8.69
C LYS A 21 -4.97 35.17 -9.37
N LEU A 22 -3.88 35.10 -8.61
CA LEU A 22 -2.64 34.60 -9.19
C LEU A 22 -2.81 33.11 -9.52
N PRO A 23 -2.45 32.67 -10.74
CA PRO A 23 -2.53 31.27 -11.11
C PRO A 23 -1.59 30.45 -10.23
N LEU A 24 -2.10 29.37 -9.65
CA LEU A 24 -1.30 28.43 -8.87
C LEU A 24 -0.56 27.48 -9.81
N GLU A 25 0.69 27.20 -9.50
CA GLU A 25 1.45 26.13 -10.14
C GLU A 25 1.43 24.89 -9.26
N PHE A 26 1.23 23.73 -9.88
CA PHE A 26 1.17 22.45 -9.18
C PHE A 26 2.31 21.55 -9.65
N GLN A 27 3.04 20.97 -8.69
CA GLN A 27 3.97 19.87 -8.95
C GLN A 27 3.40 18.59 -8.34
N VAL A 28 3.23 17.56 -9.17
CA VAL A 28 2.67 16.26 -8.80
C VAL A 28 3.75 15.20 -8.93
N SER A 29 4.06 14.55 -7.82
CA SER A 29 5.02 13.45 -7.76
C SER A 29 4.27 12.12 -7.66
N PHE A 30 4.49 11.24 -8.63
CA PHE A 30 3.98 9.88 -8.65
C PHE A 30 5.03 8.96 -8.04
N ASN A 31 4.76 8.46 -6.85
CA ASN A 31 5.63 7.49 -6.18
C ASN A 31 5.12 6.06 -6.37
N ASP A 32 6.05 5.15 -6.62
CA ASP A 32 5.83 3.71 -6.57
C ASP A 32 7.18 3.01 -6.33
N GLN A 33 7.18 1.68 -6.19
CA GLN A 33 8.38 0.86 -6.09
C GLN A 33 9.32 1.08 -7.28
N THR A 34 10.62 0.86 -7.07
CA THR A 34 11.66 1.09 -8.09
C THR A 34 11.50 0.21 -9.33
N ASN A 35 10.81 -0.93 -9.20
CA ASN A 35 10.52 -1.87 -10.27
C ASN A 35 9.18 -1.58 -10.99
N ASN A 36 8.45 -0.54 -10.60
CA ASN A 36 7.22 -0.14 -11.27
C ASN A 36 7.50 0.33 -12.71
N ASP A 37 6.52 0.13 -13.60
CA ASP A 37 6.60 0.58 -14.99
C ASP A 37 6.22 2.07 -15.12
N PHE A 38 7.16 2.94 -14.72
CA PHE A 38 7.02 4.38 -14.90
C PHE A 38 6.91 4.81 -16.37
N ASN A 39 7.40 4.01 -17.32
CA ASN A 39 7.27 4.34 -18.74
C ASN A 39 5.81 4.30 -19.16
N THR A 40 5.07 3.27 -18.75
CA THR A 40 3.63 3.19 -19.00
C THR A 40 2.89 4.33 -18.31
N LEU A 41 3.24 4.65 -17.06
CA LEU A 41 2.66 5.80 -16.35
C LEU A 41 2.83 7.09 -17.18
N PHE A 42 4.06 7.44 -17.57
CA PHE A 42 4.33 8.69 -18.28
C PHE A 42 3.69 8.74 -19.68
N ARG A 43 3.55 7.61 -20.36
CA ARG A 43 2.80 7.52 -21.64
C ARG A 43 1.30 7.70 -21.46
N SER A 44 0.76 7.32 -20.30
CA SER A 44 -0.67 7.40 -20.00
C SER A 44 -1.13 8.75 -19.44
N LEU A 45 -0.19 9.64 -19.08
CA LEU A 45 -0.53 10.95 -18.53
C LEU A 45 -1.33 11.80 -19.54
N PRO A 46 -2.31 12.60 -19.08
CA PRO A 46 -3.10 13.46 -19.96
C PRO A 46 -2.22 14.42 -20.77
N ALA A 47 -2.53 14.58 -22.07
CA ALA A 47 -1.78 15.43 -22.98
C ALA A 47 -1.77 16.91 -22.54
N HIS A 48 -2.91 17.42 -22.08
CA HIS A 48 -3.10 18.81 -21.64
C HIS A 48 -2.78 19.04 -20.16
N ARG A 49 -2.05 18.12 -19.50
CA ARG A 49 -1.73 18.28 -18.08
C ARG A 49 -0.89 19.51 -17.78
N HIS A 50 -0.07 19.97 -18.74
CA HIS A 50 0.85 21.09 -18.55
C HIS A 50 0.13 22.42 -18.29
N ASP A 51 -1.15 22.51 -18.63
CA ASP A 51 -2.00 23.66 -18.28
C ASP A 51 -2.41 23.65 -16.80
N ASN A 52 -2.27 22.50 -16.11
CA ASN A 52 -2.76 22.25 -14.75
C ASN A 52 -1.66 21.86 -13.75
N TYR A 53 -0.64 21.08 -14.15
CA TYR A 53 0.44 20.61 -13.29
C TYR A 53 1.68 20.06 -14.04
N PHE A 54 2.81 20.07 -13.35
CA PHE A 54 4.05 19.40 -13.72
C PHE A 54 4.16 18.04 -13.05
N ALA A 55 4.55 17.01 -13.78
CA ALA A 55 4.63 15.63 -13.30
C ALA A 55 6.08 15.17 -13.08
N ALA A 56 6.33 14.47 -11.99
CA ALA A 56 7.58 13.77 -11.70
C ALA A 56 7.31 12.34 -11.23
N GLY A 57 8.22 11.41 -11.52
CA GLY A 57 8.21 10.06 -10.95
C GLY A 57 9.21 9.96 -9.80
N VAL A 58 8.83 9.28 -8.73
CA VAL A 58 9.66 9.11 -7.52
C VAL A 58 9.77 7.62 -7.21
N PRO A 59 10.79 6.92 -7.72
CA PRO A 59 10.96 5.50 -7.47
C PRO A 59 11.48 5.24 -6.04
N GLY A 60 10.78 4.41 -5.27
CA GLY A 60 11.18 4.04 -3.91
C GLY A 60 10.01 3.58 -3.05
N SER A 61 10.32 2.82 -2.00
CA SER A 61 9.31 2.38 -1.04
C SER A 61 8.78 3.56 -0.23
N PHE A 62 7.46 3.70 -0.12
CA PHE A 62 6.83 4.72 0.72
C PHE A 62 7.04 4.47 2.22
N TYR A 63 7.55 3.30 2.64
CA TYR A 63 7.94 3.09 4.04
C TYR A 63 9.23 3.84 4.43
N GLY A 64 9.96 4.40 3.46
CA GLY A 64 11.10 5.26 3.70
C GLY A 64 10.84 6.72 3.31
N ARG A 65 11.88 7.54 3.50
CA ARG A 65 11.90 8.92 2.98
C ARG A 65 12.09 8.94 1.46
N LEU A 66 11.30 9.79 0.82
CA LEU A 66 11.21 10.00 -0.62
C LEU A 66 11.40 11.47 -1.01
N PHE A 67 11.09 12.39 -0.08
CA PHE A 67 11.11 13.82 -0.35
C PHE A 67 12.04 14.58 0.63
N PRO A 68 12.55 15.75 0.23
CA PRO A 68 13.19 16.68 1.16
C PRO A 68 12.27 17.07 2.31
N THR A 69 12.86 17.47 3.44
CA THR A 69 12.10 17.92 4.61
C THR A 69 11.21 19.12 4.28
N SER A 70 9.96 19.10 4.73
CA SER A 70 8.98 20.18 4.52
C SER A 70 8.84 20.61 3.05
N SER A 71 8.69 19.65 2.14
CA SER A 71 8.52 19.90 0.70
C SER A 71 7.15 19.43 0.16
N LEU A 72 6.45 18.56 0.91
CA LEU A 72 5.16 18.02 0.51
C LEU A 72 4.01 18.81 1.16
N HIS A 73 3.13 19.39 0.33
CA HIS A 73 1.94 20.12 0.82
C HIS A 73 0.76 19.18 1.04
N LEU A 74 0.54 18.27 0.09
CA LEU A 74 -0.54 17.30 0.09
C LEU A 74 0.01 15.92 -0.29
N GLY A 75 -0.14 14.95 0.60
CA GLY A 75 0.09 13.54 0.32
C GLY A 75 -1.24 12.81 0.08
N SER A 76 -1.25 11.86 -0.85
CA SER A 76 -2.39 10.95 -1.05
C SER A 76 -1.89 9.54 -1.31
N ILE A 77 -2.34 8.58 -0.51
CA ILE A 77 -2.08 7.15 -0.71
C ILE A 77 -3.40 6.39 -0.78
N SER A 78 -3.52 5.49 -1.76
CA SER A 78 -4.78 4.79 -2.04
C SER A 78 -4.49 3.34 -2.39
N SER A 79 -5.07 2.41 -1.64
CA SER A 79 -4.99 0.97 -1.92
C SER A 79 -3.55 0.43 -2.03
N SER A 80 -2.63 0.95 -1.21
CA SER A 80 -1.22 0.49 -1.18
C SER A 80 -0.76 0.02 0.20
N LEU A 81 -1.38 0.52 1.28
CA LEU A 81 -0.93 0.23 2.66
C LEU A 81 -1.11 -1.23 3.07
N HIS A 82 -1.92 -2.02 2.36
CA HIS A 82 -2.07 -3.45 2.63
C HIS A 82 -0.85 -4.29 2.20
N TRP A 83 0.08 -3.72 1.42
CA TRP A 83 1.34 -4.35 1.06
C TRP A 83 2.39 -4.05 2.14
N ILE A 84 2.63 -5.02 3.03
CA ILE A 84 3.69 -4.89 4.04
C ILE A 84 5.08 -4.99 3.40
N SER A 85 6.07 -4.38 4.04
CA SER A 85 7.43 -4.24 3.47
C SER A 85 8.15 -5.58 3.28
N ARG A 86 7.78 -6.59 4.07
CA ARG A 86 8.35 -7.94 4.03
C ARG A 86 7.45 -8.93 4.76
N VAL A 87 7.71 -10.21 4.52
CA VAL A 87 7.13 -11.30 5.30
C VAL A 87 7.61 -11.20 6.75
N PRO A 88 6.73 -11.40 7.76
CA PRO A 88 7.16 -11.43 9.16
C PRO A 88 8.23 -12.50 9.40
N GLY A 89 9.35 -12.10 10.02
CA GLY A 89 10.51 -12.96 10.23
C GLY A 89 10.26 -14.12 11.18
N GLU A 90 9.31 -13.99 12.13
CA GLU A 90 8.97 -15.10 13.03
C GLU A 90 8.38 -16.29 12.26
N LEU A 91 7.71 -16.01 11.15
CA LEU A 91 7.02 -17.02 10.34
C LEU A 91 7.92 -17.66 9.27
N THR A 92 9.03 -17.02 8.89
CA THR A 92 10.02 -17.64 7.98
C THR A 92 10.88 -18.67 8.71
N ALA A 93 11.16 -18.45 10.00
CA ALA A 93 11.95 -19.36 10.83
C ALA A 93 11.18 -20.61 11.30
N ALA A 94 9.86 -20.50 11.45
CA ALA A 94 9.03 -21.59 12.00
C ALA A 94 8.68 -22.69 10.99
N GLY A 95 8.84 -22.46 9.68
CA GLY A 95 8.47 -23.43 8.64
C GLY A 95 6.97 -23.78 8.58
N ARG A 96 6.11 -23.03 9.28
CA ARG A 96 4.67 -23.30 9.40
C ARG A 96 3.90 -22.40 8.45
N ARG A 97 3.52 -22.90 7.27
CA ARG A 97 2.50 -22.24 6.44
C ARG A 97 1.65 -23.25 5.69
N ASP A 98 0.48 -23.52 6.25
CA ASP A 98 -0.61 -24.23 5.56
C ASP A 98 -1.35 -23.31 4.57
N SER A 99 -0.99 -22.02 4.53
CA SER A 99 -1.62 -21.01 3.68
C SER A 99 -0.60 -20.00 3.17
N ILE A 100 -0.82 -19.53 1.94
CA ILE A 100 -0.03 -18.47 1.32
C ILE A 100 -0.35 -17.08 1.91
N GLN A 101 -1.38 -16.94 2.75
CA GLN A 101 -1.84 -15.65 3.27
C GLN A 101 -2.02 -15.66 4.80
N CYS A 102 -2.09 -14.47 5.38
CA CYS A 102 -2.58 -14.29 6.74
C CYS A 102 -4.12 -14.39 6.76
N THR A 103 -4.65 -15.60 6.93
CA THR A 103 -6.11 -15.86 6.93
C THR A 103 -6.86 -15.15 8.07
N GLY A 104 -6.17 -14.89 9.19
CA GLY A 104 -6.75 -14.39 10.44
C GLY A 104 -7.33 -15.49 11.33
N LEU A 105 -7.16 -16.77 10.97
CA LEU A 105 -7.60 -17.92 11.77
C LEU A 105 -6.54 -18.38 12.78
N ASP A 106 -5.26 -18.25 12.42
CA ASP A 106 -4.14 -18.53 13.31
C ASP A 106 -3.71 -17.23 14.00
N GLU A 107 -3.85 -17.19 15.33
CA GLU A 107 -3.57 -16.01 16.12
C GLU A 107 -2.09 -15.62 16.12
N ASP A 108 -1.17 -16.58 16.07
CA ASP A 108 0.27 -16.30 16.06
C ASP A 108 0.70 -15.73 14.72
N VAL A 109 0.18 -16.28 13.62
CA VAL A 109 0.36 -15.73 12.26
C VAL A 109 -0.25 -14.33 12.17
N ALA A 110 -1.49 -14.15 12.64
CA ALA A 110 -2.16 -12.86 12.63
C ALA A 110 -1.39 -11.81 13.44
N ARG A 111 -0.84 -12.18 14.60
CA ARG A 111 -0.03 -11.30 15.45
C ARG A 111 1.28 -10.92 14.77
N ALA A 112 1.96 -11.86 14.11
CA ALA A 112 3.20 -11.59 13.40
C ALA A 112 3.00 -10.62 12.22
N TYR A 113 1.96 -10.84 11.41
CA TYR A 113 1.59 -9.94 10.31
C TYR A 113 1.16 -8.55 10.81
N SER A 114 0.34 -8.51 11.87
CA SER A 114 -0.08 -7.25 12.50
C SER A 114 1.13 -6.47 13.03
N GLY A 115 2.06 -7.14 13.73
CA GLY A 115 3.28 -6.51 14.24
C GLY A 115 4.19 -5.97 13.13
N GLN A 116 4.29 -6.67 12.00
CA GLN A 116 5.03 -6.17 10.83
C GLN A 116 4.34 -4.94 10.21
N PHE A 117 3.02 -4.98 10.04
CA PHE A 117 2.24 -3.85 9.57
C PHE A 117 2.37 -2.63 10.49
N THR A 118 2.36 -2.80 11.81
CA THR A 118 2.55 -1.69 12.77
C THR A 118 3.89 -1.00 12.55
N ARG A 119 5.00 -1.75 12.48
CA ARG A 119 6.33 -1.19 12.23
C ARG A 119 6.41 -0.46 10.89
N ASP A 120 5.77 -1.03 9.87
CA ASP A 120 5.71 -0.43 8.54
C ASP A 120 4.92 0.89 8.55
N MET A 121 3.78 0.94 9.25
CA MET A 121 2.99 2.16 9.38
C MET A 121 3.70 3.23 10.21
N GLU A 122 4.40 2.87 11.28
CA GLU A 122 5.25 3.78 12.05
C GLU A 122 6.30 4.43 11.14
N ALA A 123 7.07 3.62 10.40
CA ALA A 123 8.07 4.13 9.46
C ALA A 123 7.48 5.01 8.36
N PHE A 124 6.29 4.64 7.84
CA PHE A 124 5.56 5.47 6.89
C PHE A 124 5.21 6.85 7.49
N PHE A 125 4.61 6.88 8.68
CA PHE A 125 4.20 8.12 9.31
C PHE A 125 5.39 8.99 9.72
N ASP A 126 6.46 8.41 10.24
CA ASP A 126 7.70 9.12 10.56
C ASP A 126 8.28 9.80 9.31
N ALA A 127 8.39 9.06 8.21
CA ALA A 127 8.88 9.61 6.94
C ALA A 127 7.96 10.73 6.41
N ARG A 128 6.62 10.56 6.46
CA ARG A 128 5.67 11.58 6.01
C ARG A 128 5.69 12.82 6.91
N ALA A 129 5.87 12.65 8.22
CA ALA A 129 5.93 13.77 9.16
C ALA A 129 7.12 14.70 8.88
N GLU A 130 8.28 14.14 8.49
CA GLU A 130 9.44 14.94 8.08
C GLU A 130 9.22 15.67 6.73
N GLU A 131 8.53 15.03 5.80
CA GLU A 131 8.37 15.53 4.43
C GLU A 131 7.26 16.56 4.29
N LEU A 132 6.21 16.44 5.08
CA LEU A 132 5.08 17.37 5.06
C LEU A 132 5.49 18.75 5.58
N VAL A 133 4.96 19.79 4.95
CA VAL A 133 5.04 21.15 5.47
C VAL A 133 4.16 21.31 6.72
N SER A 134 4.44 22.33 7.52
CA SER A 134 3.52 22.73 8.60
C SER A 134 2.13 23.04 8.04
N GLY A 135 1.10 22.34 8.52
CA GLY A 135 -0.27 22.47 8.02
C GLY A 135 -0.56 21.65 6.74
N GLY A 136 0.40 20.86 6.26
CA GLY A 136 0.19 19.92 5.16
C GLY A 136 -0.80 18.81 5.52
N LEU A 137 -1.40 18.20 4.50
CA LEU A 137 -2.42 17.16 4.68
C LEU A 137 -1.98 15.84 4.07
N LEU A 138 -2.34 14.74 4.72
CA LEU A 138 -2.15 13.38 4.21
C LEU A 138 -3.51 12.68 4.13
N ALA A 139 -3.96 12.41 2.91
CA ALA A 139 -5.16 11.63 2.65
C ALA A 139 -4.81 10.14 2.51
N ILE A 140 -5.47 9.29 3.29
CA ILE A 140 -5.26 7.84 3.29
C ILE A 140 -6.56 7.14 2.93
N SER A 141 -6.52 6.31 1.88
CA SER A 141 -7.57 5.37 1.55
C SER A 141 -7.00 3.95 1.58
N ALA A 142 -7.45 3.14 2.53
CA ALA A 142 -6.93 1.80 2.77
C ALA A 142 -8.05 0.77 2.80
N LEU A 143 -7.73 -0.46 2.41
CA LEU A 143 -8.59 -1.61 2.64
C LEU A 143 -8.53 -1.96 4.13
N CYS A 144 -9.69 -2.21 4.72
CA CYS A 144 -9.82 -2.54 6.12
C CYS A 144 -10.85 -3.65 6.33
N LEU A 145 -10.68 -4.45 7.37
CA LEU A 145 -11.67 -5.39 7.86
C LEU A 145 -12.46 -4.78 9.03
N PRO A 146 -13.78 -5.00 9.13
CA PRO A 146 -14.54 -4.69 10.33
C PRO A 146 -14.01 -5.46 11.55
N ALA A 147 -14.20 -4.92 12.75
CA ALA A 147 -13.88 -5.62 13.99
C ALA A 147 -14.57 -7.00 14.05
N GLY A 148 -13.81 -8.04 14.38
CA GLY A 148 -14.29 -9.43 14.43
C GLY A 148 -14.41 -10.13 13.08
N ALA A 149 -14.18 -9.43 11.96
CA ALA A 149 -14.11 -10.06 10.65
C ALA A 149 -12.75 -10.75 10.45
N VAL A 150 -12.77 -11.85 9.72
CA VAL A 150 -11.59 -12.67 9.39
C VAL A 150 -11.38 -12.64 7.88
N LEU A 151 -10.14 -12.47 7.43
CA LEU A 151 -9.84 -12.31 5.99
C LEU A 151 -10.36 -13.50 5.17
N ALA A 152 -10.18 -14.73 5.66
CA ALA A 152 -10.64 -15.96 5.01
C ALA A 152 -12.16 -16.01 4.75
N GLN A 153 -12.96 -15.23 5.49
CA GLN A 153 -14.42 -15.17 5.30
C GLN A 153 -14.86 -14.09 4.30
N THR A 154 -13.91 -13.35 3.73
CA THR A 154 -14.18 -12.33 2.71
C THR A 154 -13.97 -12.88 1.31
N GLY A 155 -14.59 -12.25 0.30
CA GLY A 155 -14.35 -12.63 -1.10
C GLY A 155 -12.87 -12.54 -1.51
N LEU A 156 -12.12 -11.60 -0.94
CA LEU A 156 -10.68 -11.49 -1.21
C LEU A 156 -9.89 -12.63 -0.57
N GLY A 157 -10.20 -13.01 0.68
CA GLY A 157 -9.57 -14.17 1.32
C GLY A 157 -9.83 -15.45 0.55
N MET A 158 -11.07 -15.66 0.07
CA MET A 158 -11.42 -16.80 -0.77
C MET A 158 -10.64 -16.84 -2.09
N ILE A 159 -10.38 -15.68 -2.72
CA ILE A 159 -9.54 -15.59 -3.92
C ILE A 159 -8.11 -16.02 -3.62
N PHE A 160 -7.55 -15.58 -2.49
CA PHE A 160 -6.20 -15.98 -2.10
C PHE A 160 -6.10 -17.46 -1.70
N ASP A 161 -7.13 -18.03 -1.06
CA ASP A 161 -7.17 -19.46 -0.78
C ASP A 161 -7.25 -20.29 -2.07
N LEU A 162 -8.06 -19.85 -3.04
CA LEU A 162 -8.12 -20.48 -4.35
C LEU A 162 -6.77 -20.40 -5.09
N LEU A 163 -6.11 -19.24 -5.04
CA LEU A 163 -4.77 -19.07 -5.62
C LEU A 163 -3.76 -20.02 -4.97
N GLY A 164 -3.80 -20.14 -3.64
CA GLY A 164 -2.98 -21.09 -2.89
C GLY A 164 -3.19 -22.54 -3.35
N ALA A 165 -4.46 -22.96 -3.46
CA ALA A 165 -4.80 -24.29 -3.95
C ALA A 165 -4.29 -24.53 -5.39
N CYS A 166 -4.48 -23.56 -6.29
CA CYS A 166 -3.97 -23.66 -7.66
C CYS A 166 -2.43 -23.79 -7.72
N LEU A 167 -1.70 -23.12 -6.83
CA LEU A 167 -0.24 -23.23 -6.75
C LEU A 167 0.20 -24.63 -6.28
N VAL A 168 -0.51 -25.21 -5.32
CA VAL A 168 -0.27 -26.58 -4.84
C VAL A 168 -0.53 -27.57 -5.98
N ASP A 169 -1.71 -27.52 -6.62
CA ASP A 169 -2.08 -28.40 -7.73
C ASP A 169 -1.05 -28.33 -8.88
N LEU A 170 -0.64 -27.11 -9.25
CA LEU A 170 0.34 -26.89 -10.31
C LEU A 170 1.66 -27.57 -9.98
N ALA A 171 2.14 -27.45 -8.74
CA ALA A 171 3.43 -27.98 -8.40
C ALA A 171 3.42 -29.48 -8.13
N GLU A 172 2.31 -30.04 -7.66
CA GLU A 172 2.11 -31.50 -7.65
C GLU A 172 2.19 -32.06 -9.08
N LEU A 173 1.49 -31.42 -10.04
CA LEU A 173 1.54 -31.79 -11.45
C LEU A 173 2.96 -31.69 -12.02
N VAL A 174 3.68 -30.62 -11.71
CA VAL A 174 5.07 -30.43 -12.16
C VAL A 174 5.99 -31.49 -11.56
N CYS A 175 5.89 -31.79 -10.25
CA CYS A 175 6.74 -32.79 -9.60
C CYS A 175 6.48 -34.21 -10.12
N GLN A 176 5.24 -34.52 -10.50
CA GLN A 176 4.89 -35.80 -11.13
C GLN A 176 5.41 -35.91 -12.57
N THR A 177 5.43 -34.79 -13.31
CA THR A 177 5.75 -34.77 -14.75
C THR A 177 7.24 -34.56 -15.03
N PHE A 178 7.89 -33.76 -14.20
CA PHE A 178 9.30 -33.39 -14.30
C PHE A 178 9.94 -33.68 -12.95
N THR A 179 11.09 -34.36 -12.91
CA THR A 179 11.85 -34.61 -11.66
C THR A 179 12.47 -33.31 -11.13
N VAL A 180 11.63 -32.38 -10.69
CA VAL A 180 11.96 -31.03 -10.25
C VAL A 180 11.42 -30.87 -8.83
N PHE A 181 12.27 -30.40 -7.92
CA PHE A 181 11.91 -30.15 -6.53
C PHE A 181 11.36 -28.72 -6.38
N PHE A 182 10.07 -28.54 -6.64
CA PHE A 182 9.39 -27.23 -6.52
C PHE A 182 8.53 -27.09 -5.26
N MET A 183 8.32 -28.20 -4.54
CA MET A 183 7.48 -28.25 -3.33
C MET A 183 8.05 -27.40 -2.18
N ASP A 184 9.36 -27.44 -1.98
CA ASP A 184 10.02 -26.72 -0.87
C ASP A 184 9.88 -25.19 -1.03
N GLU A 185 9.97 -24.68 -2.27
CA GLU A 185 9.77 -23.26 -2.55
C GLU A 185 8.33 -22.83 -2.23
N LEU A 186 7.33 -23.64 -2.60
CA LEU A 186 5.93 -23.34 -2.32
C LEU A 186 5.56 -23.41 -0.85
N GLN A 187 6.14 -24.33 -0.09
CA GLN A 187 5.93 -24.39 1.37
C GLN A 187 6.42 -23.13 2.09
N THR A 188 7.37 -22.40 1.48
CA THR A 188 7.87 -21.12 2.02
C THR A 188 7.18 -19.89 1.41
N PHE A 189 6.39 -20.07 0.35
CA PHE A 189 5.73 -18.97 -0.34
C PHE A 189 4.61 -18.36 0.50
N THR A 190 4.62 -17.04 0.60
CA THR A 190 3.60 -16.30 1.33
C THR A 190 3.50 -14.88 0.82
N LEU A 191 2.29 -14.34 0.86
CA LEU A 191 2.00 -12.98 0.44
C LEU A 191 2.47 -12.00 1.51
N THR A 192 3.13 -10.93 1.07
CA THR A 192 3.38 -9.72 1.86
C THR A 192 2.15 -8.83 1.87
N TYR A 193 1.03 -9.40 2.31
CA TYR A 193 -0.29 -8.78 2.25
C TYR A 193 -0.98 -8.89 3.61
N TYR A 194 -1.44 -7.76 4.14
CA TYR A 194 -2.17 -7.69 5.39
C TYR A 194 -3.28 -6.63 5.31
N ILE A 195 -4.49 -6.99 5.76
CA ILE A 195 -5.59 -6.04 5.89
C ILE A 195 -5.77 -5.70 7.37
N MET A 196 -5.62 -4.42 7.69
CA MET A 196 -5.83 -3.95 9.05
C MET A 196 -7.29 -4.11 9.50
N ILE A 197 -7.47 -4.46 10.76
CA ILE A 197 -8.80 -4.53 11.39
C ILE A 197 -9.12 -3.18 12.01
N LEU A 198 -10.25 -2.58 11.64
CA LEU A 198 -10.74 -1.35 12.25
C LEU A 198 -11.31 -1.65 13.63
N SER A 199 -10.50 -1.41 14.65
CA SER A 199 -10.91 -1.55 16.06
C SER A 199 -11.94 -0.49 16.48
N ASN A 200 -12.04 0.61 15.74
CA ASN A 200 -13.04 1.67 15.92
C ASN A 200 -13.40 2.30 14.56
N PRO A 201 -14.66 2.21 14.10
CA PRO A 201 -15.09 2.81 12.83
C PRO A 201 -15.09 4.35 12.86
N ASN A 202 -14.91 4.98 14.02
CA ASN A 202 -14.97 6.43 14.20
C ASN A 202 -13.59 7.13 14.28
N GLY A 203 -12.46 6.44 14.06
CA GLY A 203 -11.17 7.12 13.94
C GLY A 203 -9.95 6.23 14.24
N PHE A 204 -8.88 6.49 13.50
CA PHE A 204 -7.53 6.01 13.81
C PHE A 204 -7.10 6.62 15.15
N ASN A 205 -7.18 5.85 16.24
CA ASN A 205 -6.40 6.15 17.44
C ASN A 205 -5.00 5.56 17.22
N LEU A 206 -4.11 6.35 16.62
CA LEU A 206 -2.68 6.15 16.83
C LEU A 206 -2.43 6.55 18.29
N ILE A 207 -2.23 5.56 19.15
CA ILE A 207 -1.82 5.78 20.53
C ILE A 207 -0.40 6.39 20.46
N HIS A 208 -0.28 7.63 20.94
CA HIS A 208 0.99 8.33 21.14
C HIS A 208 1.86 7.65 22.19
#